data_AF-D6SUU7-F1
#
_entry.id   AF-D6SUU7-F1
#
_cell.length_a   1.000
_cell.length_b   1.000
_cell.length_c   1.000
_cell.angle_alpha   90.00
_cell.angle_beta   90.00
_cell.angle_gamma   90.00
#
_symmetry.space_group_name_H-M   'P 1'
#
loop_
_entity.id
_entity.type
_entity.pdbx_description
1 polymer ?
#
loop_
_entity_poly.entity_id
_entity_poly.type
_entity_poly.pdbx_seq_one_letter_code
_entity_poly.pdbx_strand_id
1 'polypeptide(L)'
;MSRTDKAPAMPTRDLLVILGLTSVYLVVELAFNASLLDVMGTSVSSTELDRIEHVGRILCGIAVFLFVYGTLLLPTMNKKRIGGFVGKVIVFASFGPLIIWGAYVGQERLVESIVKNSDPEWRKQAVHLRVVQSSLLEDRAELSGIELSREDLGTPEGKSFIALLPFYGSGLSRTDILSSENIDALLRQRVREEMGTRNEFLDEVRPKIGDLENAYNEYADASERYYESLAPGMADKRAQEKWEEYVRRLESETGRKPNNVPRRAESHVREKVQGMGVPVSNSWKPYDRNGFISAFKRNYDSVVKNRFDSEVRRRVGGSVNPGLSWDEFIREPAVVSYMRSRSDIIKQYGFPDKLTNEGFLQQYYEPVKRKKMEEYGSLLRAEAEFFADGKKYAQEGRKALYAVVVPPLALFFSVTGALLHVVKTANFAFRLVRIHTLIRWAVWICVLGGTLAFVNTQSLPNKVTESELFETLDKSLASKYGRTTASAMKWTVEFQPYFYPRNKAIESRLNLIRH
;
A
#
# COMPACT_ATOMS: atom_id res chain seq x y z
N MET A 1 -4.24 -71.46 19.40
CA MET A 1 -4.97 -70.46 18.58
C MET A 1 -5.53 -69.40 19.51
N SER A 2 -4.85 -68.27 19.68
CA SER A 2 -5.44 -67.10 20.35
C SER A 2 -5.59 -65.97 19.33
N ARG A 3 -6.82 -65.47 19.22
CA ARG A 3 -7.22 -64.33 18.39
C ARG A 3 -6.37 -63.12 18.77
N THR A 4 -5.41 -62.77 17.92
CA THR A 4 -4.98 -61.37 17.83
C THR A 4 -6.10 -60.64 17.10
N ASP A 5 -6.95 -59.93 17.84
CA ASP A 5 -7.86 -58.93 17.29
C ASP A 5 -7.02 -57.83 16.63
N LYS A 6 -6.61 -58.07 15.37
CA LYS A 6 -6.06 -57.04 14.50
C LYS A 6 -7.18 -56.05 14.28
N ALA A 7 -7.02 -54.82 14.79
CA ALA A 7 -7.90 -53.71 14.46
C ALA A 7 -8.23 -53.73 12.95
N PRO A 8 -9.51 -53.53 12.55
CA PRO A 8 -9.85 -53.55 11.15
C PRO A 8 -9.02 -52.46 10.45
N ALA A 9 -8.17 -52.88 9.53
CA ALA A 9 -7.45 -51.96 8.65
C ALA A 9 -8.50 -51.08 7.95
N MET A 10 -8.24 -49.76 7.87
CA MET A 10 -9.10 -48.88 7.09
C MET A 10 -9.31 -49.47 5.68
N PRO A 11 -10.55 -49.46 5.14
CA PRO A 11 -10.81 -49.97 3.80
C PRO A 11 -9.90 -49.30 2.77
N THR A 12 -9.46 -50.04 1.75
CA THR A 12 -8.58 -49.52 0.69
C THR A 12 -9.12 -48.26 0.04
N ARG A 13 -10.44 -48.19 -0.19
CA ARG A 13 -11.11 -46.99 -0.73
C ARG A 13 -10.86 -45.76 0.13
N ASP A 14 -11.03 -45.87 1.45
CA ASP A 14 -10.85 -44.76 2.37
C ASP A 14 -9.39 -44.32 2.45
N LEU A 15 -8.46 -45.28 2.39
CA LEU A 15 -7.02 -45.00 2.30
C LEU A 15 -6.67 -44.24 1.02
N LEU A 16 -7.23 -44.62 -0.12
CA LEU A 16 -7.02 -43.92 -1.39
C LEU A 16 -7.59 -42.50 -1.36
N VAL A 17 -8.78 -42.31 -0.79
CA VAL A 17 -9.40 -40.98 -0.66
C VAL A 17 -8.55 -40.06 0.21
N ILE A 18 -8.16 -40.50 1.41
CA ILE A 18 -7.34 -39.65 2.29
C ILE A 18 -5.95 -39.41 1.72
N LEU A 19 -5.36 -40.40 1.04
CA LEU A 19 -4.07 -40.24 0.35
C LEU A 19 -4.17 -39.18 -0.75
N GLY A 20 -5.23 -39.22 -1.56
CA GLY A 20 -5.48 -38.22 -2.61
C GLY A 20 -5.67 -36.82 -2.03
N LEU A 21 -6.51 -36.67 -1.00
CA LEU A 21 -6.74 -35.38 -0.35
C LEU A 21 -5.46 -34.81 0.29
N THR A 22 -4.68 -35.63 1.01
CA THR A 22 -3.42 -35.18 1.60
C THR A 22 -2.37 -34.86 0.53
N SER A 23 -2.34 -35.58 -0.60
CA SER A 23 -1.42 -35.28 -1.71
C SER A 23 -1.76 -33.94 -2.37
N VAL A 24 -3.05 -33.65 -2.60
CA VAL A 24 -3.50 -32.35 -3.12
C VAL A 24 -3.13 -31.23 -2.15
N TYR A 25 -3.38 -31.41 -0.86
CA TYR A 25 -2.97 -30.44 0.16
C TYR A 25 -1.46 -30.18 0.12
N LEU A 26 -0.62 -31.22 0.07
CA LEU A 26 0.84 -31.07 0.00
C LEU A 26 1.28 -30.30 -1.24
N VAL A 27 0.65 -30.52 -2.40
CA VAL A 27 0.93 -29.75 -3.62
C VAL A 27 0.62 -28.26 -3.43
N VAL A 28 -0.51 -27.94 -2.81
CA VAL A 28 -0.87 -26.55 -2.46
C VAL A 28 0.10 -25.95 -1.44
N GLU A 29 0.52 -26.72 -0.43
CA GLU A 29 1.45 -26.30 0.60
C GLU A 29 2.84 -25.97 0.03
N LEU A 30 3.32 -26.77 -0.93
CA LEU A 30 4.57 -26.48 -1.63
C LEU A 30 4.49 -25.17 -2.41
N ALA A 31 3.38 -24.91 -3.12
CA ALA A 31 3.16 -23.64 -3.80
C ALA A 31 3.11 -22.46 -2.82
N PHE A 32 2.36 -22.60 -1.71
CA PHE A 32 2.28 -21.58 -0.67
C PHE A 32 3.64 -21.26 -0.07
N ASN A 33 4.50 -22.25 0.17
CA ASN A 33 5.86 -22.03 0.69
C ASN A 33 6.72 -21.15 -0.25
N ALA A 34 6.58 -21.28 -1.57
CA ALA A 34 7.28 -20.39 -2.51
C ALA A 34 6.76 -18.95 -2.41
N SER A 35 5.44 -18.76 -2.38
CA SER A 35 4.85 -17.43 -2.27
C SER A 35 5.13 -16.77 -0.92
N LEU A 36 5.10 -17.54 0.16
CA LEU A 36 5.46 -17.07 1.50
C LEU A 36 6.90 -16.57 1.50
N LEU A 37 7.82 -17.31 0.89
CA LEU A 37 9.22 -16.91 0.80
C LEU A 37 9.41 -15.65 -0.07
N ASP A 38 8.67 -15.51 -1.16
CA ASP A 38 8.71 -14.32 -2.01
C ASP A 38 8.21 -13.07 -1.29
N VAL A 39 7.10 -13.19 -0.56
CA VAL A 39 6.58 -12.09 0.25
C VAL A 39 7.58 -11.75 1.34
N MET A 40 8.09 -12.72 2.10
CA MET A 40 9.06 -12.43 3.17
C MET A 40 10.40 -11.87 2.66
N GLY A 41 10.78 -12.18 1.43
CA GLY A 41 11.97 -11.67 0.76
C GLY A 41 11.78 -10.34 0.02
N THR A 42 10.72 -9.59 0.30
CA THR A 42 10.43 -8.26 -0.30
C THR A 42 9.94 -7.27 0.75
N SER A 43 10.05 -5.95 0.51
CA SER A 43 9.52 -4.95 1.43
C SER A 43 7.99 -4.90 1.32
N VAL A 44 7.33 -5.73 2.13
CA VAL A 44 5.89 -6.01 2.00
C VAL A 44 5.04 -4.83 2.47
N SER A 45 4.03 -4.47 1.68
CA SER A 45 2.93 -3.62 2.12
C SER A 45 2.09 -4.31 3.21
N SER A 46 1.48 -3.57 4.15
CA SER A 46 0.66 -4.20 5.21
C SER A 46 -0.45 -5.10 4.68
N THR A 47 -1.01 -4.76 3.50
CA THR A 47 -2.09 -5.51 2.86
C THR A 47 -1.67 -6.87 2.33
N GLU A 48 -0.46 -6.99 1.76
CA GLU A 48 0.04 -8.27 1.25
C GLU A 48 0.43 -9.22 2.39
N LEU A 49 0.92 -8.67 3.50
CA LEU A 49 1.17 -9.41 4.73
C LEU A 49 -0.14 -9.97 5.31
N ASP A 50 -1.19 -9.16 5.40
CA ASP A 50 -2.50 -9.61 5.90
C ASP A 50 -3.08 -10.72 5.02
N ARG A 51 -2.95 -10.61 3.70
CA ARG A 51 -3.41 -11.64 2.75
C ARG A 51 -2.68 -12.95 2.96
N ILE A 52 -1.35 -12.94 3.04
CA ILE A 52 -0.58 -14.18 3.14
C ILE A 52 -0.79 -14.87 4.49
N GLU A 53 -0.97 -14.07 5.55
CA GLU A 53 -1.36 -14.58 6.84
C GLU A 53 -2.72 -15.29 6.80
N HIS A 54 -3.72 -14.68 6.16
CA HIS A 54 -5.05 -15.27 6.01
C HIS A 54 -4.99 -16.64 5.31
N VAL A 55 -4.29 -16.70 4.18
CA VAL A 55 -4.11 -17.95 3.42
C VAL A 55 -3.36 -18.99 4.24
N GLY A 56 -2.28 -18.60 4.94
CA GLY A 56 -1.50 -19.49 5.79
C GLY A 56 -2.31 -20.08 6.95
N ARG A 57 -3.13 -19.27 7.63
CA ARG A 57 -4.02 -19.74 8.71
C ARG A 57 -5.07 -20.73 8.19
N ILE A 58 -5.62 -20.50 6.98
CA ILE A 58 -6.58 -21.43 6.34
C ILE A 58 -5.88 -22.76 6.00
N LEU A 59 -4.70 -22.73 5.39
CA LEU A 59 -3.94 -23.93 5.04
C LEU A 59 -3.56 -24.74 6.29
N CYS A 60 -3.13 -24.07 7.36
CA CYS A 60 -2.90 -24.69 8.66
C CYS A 60 -4.17 -25.38 9.19
N GLY A 61 -5.33 -24.70 9.11
CA GLY A 61 -6.61 -25.29 9.49
C GLY A 61 -6.99 -26.53 8.66
N ILE A 62 -6.74 -26.49 7.35
CA ILE A 62 -6.93 -27.65 6.46
C ILE A 62 -5.98 -28.78 6.88
N ALA A 63 -4.73 -28.48 7.22
CA ALA A 63 -3.76 -29.45 7.69
C ALA A 63 -4.23 -30.16 8.97
N VAL A 64 -4.69 -29.39 9.96
CA VAL A 64 -5.25 -29.92 11.21
C VAL A 64 -6.48 -30.78 10.94
N PHE A 65 -7.40 -30.29 10.11
CA PHE A 65 -8.59 -31.04 9.74
C PHE A 65 -8.24 -32.37 9.04
N LEU A 66 -7.40 -32.35 8.01
CA LEU A 66 -6.98 -33.57 7.32
C LEU A 66 -6.25 -34.51 8.27
N PHE A 67 -5.47 -33.98 9.21
CA PHE A 67 -4.84 -34.77 10.27
C PHE A 67 -5.91 -35.52 11.07
N VAL A 68 -6.77 -34.78 11.78
CA VAL A 68 -7.83 -35.30 12.67
C VAL A 68 -8.79 -36.23 11.91
N TYR A 69 -9.21 -35.85 10.71
CA TYR A 69 -10.11 -36.66 9.90
C TYR A 69 -9.48 -38.01 9.56
N GLY A 70 -8.25 -38.02 9.04
CA GLY A 70 -7.58 -39.25 8.61
C GLY A 70 -7.02 -40.13 9.73
N THR A 71 -6.68 -39.57 10.90
CA THR A 71 -6.09 -40.32 12.02
C THR A 71 -7.09 -40.70 13.10
N LEU A 72 -8.13 -39.91 13.33
CA LEU A 72 -9.09 -40.11 14.40
C LEU A 72 -10.50 -40.42 13.89
N LEU A 73 -11.10 -39.53 13.10
CA LEU A 73 -12.51 -39.65 12.72
C LEU A 73 -12.76 -40.84 11.79
N LEU A 74 -12.03 -40.93 10.69
CA LEU A 74 -12.22 -41.98 9.67
C LEU A 74 -11.93 -43.40 10.21
N PRO A 75 -10.87 -43.65 11.00
CA PRO A 75 -10.68 -44.94 11.67
C PRO A 75 -11.80 -45.27 12.68
N THR A 76 -12.27 -44.28 13.44
CA THR A 76 -13.32 -44.49 14.45
C THR A 76 -14.66 -44.82 13.80
N MET A 77 -15.03 -44.12 12.73
CA MET A 77 -16.25 -44.39 11.96
C MET A 77 -16.22 -45.79 11.33
N ASN A 78 -15.06 -46.19 10.78
CA ASN A 78 -14.89 -47.53 10.23
C ASN A 78 -14.97 -48.62 11.30
N LYS A 79 -14.35 -48.42 12.47
CA LYS A 79 -14.40 -49.37 13.60
C LYS A 79 -15.82 -49.53 14.14
N LYS A 80 -16.56 -48.42 14.28
CA LYS A 80 -17.94 -48.42 14.79
C LYS A 80 -19.00 -48.68 13.70
N ARG A 81 -18.58 -48.90 12.44
CA ARG A 81 -19.46 -49.06 11.27
C ARG A 81 -20.49 -47.92 11.13
N ILE A 82 -20.10 -46.69 11.47
CA ILE A 82 -20.96 -45.51 11.46
C ILE A 82 -20.94 -44.89 10.07
N GLY A 83 -22.11 -44.88 9.42
CA GLY A 83 -22.33 -44.22 8.14
C GLY A 83 -21.62 -44.90 6.98
N GLY A 84 -22.36 -45.17 5.90
CA GLY A 84 -21.74 -45.51 4.62
C GLY A 84 -20.91 -44.34 4.07
N PHE A 85 -20.57 -44.39 2.78
CA PHE A 85 -19.84 -43.29 2.13
C PHE A 85 -20.50 -41.92 2.36
N VAL A 86 -21.83 -41.84 2.26
CA VAL A 86 -22.61 -40.62 2.51
C VAL A 86 -22.40 -40.08 3.93
N GLY A 87 -22.41 -40.95 4.95
CA GLY A 87 -22.19 -40.54 6.34
C GLY A 87 -20.79 -39.97 6.57
N LYS A 88 -19.78 -40.54 5.92
CA LYS A 88 -18.39 -40.03 5.96
C LYS A 88 -18.25 -38.66 5.30
N VAL A 89 -18.99 -38.41 4.22
CA VAL A 89 -19.04 -37.12 3.54
C VAL A 89 -19.75 -36.08 4.40
N ILE A 90 -20.87 -36.44 5.04
CA ILE A 90 -21.57 -35.54 5.98
C ILE A 90 -20.65 -35.15 7.13
N VAL A 91 -19.97 -36.10 7.77
CA VAL A 91 -19.01 -35.78 8.84
C VAL A 91 -17.89 -34.89 8.34
N PHE A 92 -17.34 -35.17 7.15
CA PHE A 92 -16.30 -34.33 6.54
C PHE A 92 -16.80 -32.88 6.32
N ALA A 93 -17.99 -32.71 5.75
CA ALA A 93 -18.58 -31.40 5.45
C ALA A 93 -19.01 -30.63 6.71
N SER A 94 -19.47 -31.32 7.76
CA SER A 94 -19.92 -30.68 9.00
C SER A 94 -18.77 -30.35 9.95
N PHE A 95 -17.83 -31.28 10.15
CA PHE A 95 -16.69 -31.08 11.07
C PHE A 95 -15.52 -30.33 10.43
N GLY A 96 -15.38 -30.38 9.10
CA GLY A 96 -14.31 -29.70 8.37
C GLY A 96 -14.25 -28.20 8.67
N PRO A 97 -15.30 -27.43 8.37
CA PRO A 97 -15.32 -25.99 8.62
C PRO A 97 -15.08 -25.65 10.10
N LEU A 98 -15.63 -26.44 11.03
CA LEU A 98 -15.48 -26.19 12.47
C LEU A 98 -14.04 -26.38 12.95
N ILE A 99 -13.35 -27.44 12.48
CA ILE A 99 -11.94 -27.68 12.83
C ILE A 99 -11.03 -26.64 12.17
N ILE A 100 -11.28 -26.30 10.90
CA ILE A 100 -10.51 -25.27 10.18
C ILE A 100 -10.66 -23.93 10.88
N TRP A 101 -11.89 -23.53 11.21
CA TRP A 101 -12.16 -22.28 11.95
C TRP A 101 -11.53 -22.29 13.34
N GLY A 102 -11.62 -23.40 14.08
CA GLY A 102 -11.01 -23.52 15.40
C GLY A 102 -9.48 -23.37 15.35
N ALA A 103 -8.83 -23.99 14.36
CA ALA A 103 -7.39 -23.83 14.13
C ALA A 103 -7.02 -22.40 13.71
N TYR A 104 -7.81 -21.79 12.82
CA TYR A 104 -7.63 -20.41 12.38
C TYR A 104 -7.63 -19.44 13.57
N VAL A 105 -8.68 -19.49 14.40
CA VAL A 105 -8.81 -18.63 15.59
C VAL A 105 -7.76 -18.97 16.64
N GLY A 106 -7.37 -20.25 16.75
CA GLY A 106 -6.31 -20.69 17.66
C GLY A 106 -4.96 -20.05 17.30
N GLN A 107 -4.60 -20.04 16.02
CA GLN A 107 -3.36 -19.42 15.54
C GLN A 107 -3.39 -17.90 15.73
N GLU A 108 -4.51 -17.24 15.43
CA GLU A 108 -4.69 -15.80 15.66
C GLU A 108 -4.48 -15.44 17.13
N ARG A 109 -5.14 -16.14 18.05
CA ARG A 109 -4.99 -15.92 19.49
C ARG A 109 -3.59 -16.20 19.99
N LEU A 110 -2.87 -17.16 19.39
CA LEU A 110 -1.49 -17.45 19.73
C LEU A 110 -0.60 -16.24 19.40
N VAL A 111 -0.71 -15.70 18.18
CA VAL A 111 0.03 -14.51 17.76
C VAL A 111 -0.30 -13.32 18.65
N GLU A 112 -1.59 -13.04 18.86
CA GLU A 112 -2.03 -11.95 19.75
C GLU A 112 -1.49 -12.11 21.16
N SER A 113 -1.47 -13.34 21.69
CA SER A 113 -0.92 -13.64 23.02
C SER A 113 0.58 -13.38 23.09
N ILE A 114 1.34 -13.78 22.06
CA ILE A 114 2.79 -13.51 21.97
C ILE A 114 3.03 -11.99 21.99
N VAL A 115 2.30 -11.23 21.15
CA VAL A 115 2.47 -9.78 21.04
C VAL A 115 2.02 -9.04 22.30
N LYS A 116 0.91 -9.49 22.91
CA LYS A 116 0.37 -8.89 24.13
C LYS A 116 1.28 -9.10 25.33
N ASN A 117 1.84 -10.30 25.47
CA ASN A 117 2.67 -10.69 26.62
C ASN A 117 4.17 -10.44 26.41
N SER A 118 4.58 -9.90 25.25
CA SER A 118 5.99 -9.58 24.99
C SER A 118 6.49 -8.46 25.90
N ASP A 119 7.75 -8.55 26.31
CA ASP A 119 8.43 -7.50 27.05
C ASP A 119 8.75 -6.28 26.15
N PRO A 120 9.00 -5.10 26.75
CA PRO A 120 9.27 -3.87 26.01
C PRO A 120 10.56 -3.92 25.17
N GLU A 121 11.55 -4.70 25.60
CA GLU A 121 12.83 -4.84 24.90
C GLU A 121 12.63 -5.59 23.57
N TRP A 122 11.85 -6.68 23.57
CA TRP A 122 11.52 -7.41 22.35
C TRP A 122 10.72 -6.55 21.36
N ARG A 123 9.81 -5.71 21.86
CA ARG A 123 9.05 -4.76 21.02
C ARG A 123 9.97 -3.71 20.38
N LYS A 124 10.93 -3.18 21.13
CA LYS A 124 11.96 -2.27 20.59
C LYS A 124 12.79 -2.97 19.52
N GLN A 125 13.28 -4.18 19.80
CA GLN A 125 14.05 -4.98 18.86
C GLN A 125 13.28 -5.26 17.57
N ALA A 126 11.97 -5.53 17.65
CA ALA A 126 11.15 -5.72 16.46
C ALA A 126 11.05 -4.46 15.58
N VAL A 127 11.01 -3.27 16.18
CA VAL A 127 11.06 -2.01 15.42
C VAL A 127 12.39 -1.89 14.69
N HIS A 128 13.51 -2.17 15.36
CA HIS A 128 14.84 -2.16 14.74
C HIS A 128 14.95 -3.18 13.62
N LEU A 129 14.52 -4.42 13.85
CA LEU A 129 14.55 -5.48 12.85
C LEU A 129 13.77 -5.12 11.59
N ARG A 130 12.60 -4.48 11.74
CA ARG A 130 11.80 -4.07 10.59
C ARG A 130 12.56 -3.08 9.70
N VAL A 131 13.27 -2.13 10.32
CA VAL A 131 14.09 -1.15 9.59
C VAL A 131 15.28 -1.82 8.92
N VAL A 132 15.93 -2.77 9.59
CA VAL A 132 17.03 -3.55 8.99
C VAL A 132 16.52 -4.37 7.81
N GLN A 133 15.39 -5.07 7.96
CA GLN A 133 14.77 -5.85 6.87
C GLN A 133 14.45 -4.99 5.65
N SER A 134 13.78 -3.84 5.83
CA SER A 134 13.45 -2.95 4.70
C SER A 134 14.71 -2.46 4.00
N SER A 135 15.75 -2.16 4.77
CA SER A 135 17.00 -1.59 4.23
C SER A 135 17.84 -2.62 3.47
N LEU A 136 17.83 -3.88 3.91
CA LEU A 136 18.44 -5.00 3.18
C LEU A 136 17.76 -5.28 1.84
N LEU A 137 16.45 -5.02 1.74
CA LEU A 137 15.64 -5.35 0.57
C LEU A 137 15.64 -4.27 -0.52
N GLU A 138 15.91 -3.01 -0.17
CA GLU A 138 15.64 -1.85 -1.03
C GLU A 138 16.89 -1.23 -1.71
N ASP A 139 17.90 -2.05 -1.99
CA ASP A 139 19.04 -1.74 -2.89
C ASP A 139 19.96 -0.57 -2.47
N ARG A 140 19.88 -0.10 -1.22
CA ARG A 140 20.43 1.23 -0.88
C ARG A 140 21.12 1.36 0.46
N ALA A 141 21.42 0.25 1.11
CA ALA A 141 22.33 0.25 2.22
C ALA A 141 23.49 -0.69 1.90
N GLU A 142 24.61 -0.12 1.45
CA GLU A 142 25.91 -0.56 1.95
C GLU A 142 25.85 -0.34 3.47
N LEU A 143 25.14 -1.21 4.19
CA LEU A 143 25.26 -1.29 5.64
C LEU A 143 26.72 -1.64 5.84
N SER A 144 27.54 -0.66 6.21
CA SER A 144 28.97 -0.84 6.47
C SER A 144 29.15 -2.09 7.35
N GLY A 145 29.61 -3.19 6.75
CA GLY A 145 29.72 -4.51 7.39
C GLY A 145 28.84 -5.65 6.84
N ILE A 146 28.02 -5.44 5.79
CA ILE A 146 27.26 -6.52 5.13
C ILE A 146 27.72 -6.66 3.67
N GLU A 147 28.52 -7.67 3.37
CA GLU A 147 29.06 -7.95 2.02
C GLU A 147 28.04 -8.56 1.03
N LEU A 148 26.77 -8.72 1.43
CA LEU A 148 25.74 -9.35 0.60
C LEU A 148 25.12 -8.34 -0.36
N SER A 149 25.22 -8.61 -1.67
CA SER A 149 24.58 -7.78 -2.69
C SER A 149 23.07 -8.05 -2.77
N ARG A 150 22.32 -7.16 -3.42
CA ARG A 150 20.89 -7.39 -3.73
C ARG A 150 20.67 -8.65 -4.55
N GLU A 151 21.58 -8.97 -5.45
CA GLU A 151 21.50 -10.20 -6.23
C GLU A 151 21.59 -11.42 -5.30
N ASP A 152 22.51 -11.39 -4.34
CA ASP A 152 22.65 -12.46 -3.33
C ASP A 152 21.42 -12.54 -2.42
N LEU A 153 20.84 -11.41 -1.99
CA LEU A 153 19.62 -11.38 -1.18
C LEU A 153 18.36 -11.78 -1.95
N GLY A 154 18.36 -11.60 -3.28
CA GLY A 154 17.29 -12.03 -4.17
C GLY A 154 17.29 -13.54 -4.46
N THR A 155 18.38 -14.24 -4.14
CA THR A 155 18.45 -15.71 -4.24
C THR A 155 17.48 -16.39 -3.26
N PRO A 156 17.09 -17.65 -3.50
CA PRO A 156 16.27 -18.42 -2.54
C PRO A 156 16.82 -18.43 -1.11
N GLU A 157 18.14 -18.51 -0.96
CA GLU A 157 18.89 -18.48 0.29
C GLU A 157 18.80 -17.11 0.94
N GLY A 158 19.01 -16.04 0.15
CA GLY A 158 18.89 -14.66 0.59
C GLY A 158 17.51 -14.35 1.15
N LYS A 159 16.45 -14.71 0.40
CA LYS A 159 15.06 -14.56 0.85
C LYS A 159 14.80 -15.32 2.15
N SER A 160 15.36 -16.52 2.28
CA SER A 160 15.19 -17.37 3.46
C SER A 160 15.90 -16.81 4.68
N PHE A 161 17.09 -16.25 4.47
CA PHE A 161 17.82 -15.56 5.50
C PHE A 161 17.05 -14.33 6.01
N ILE A 162 16.52 -13.49 5.11
CA ILE A 162 15.72 -12.31 5.48
C ILE A 162 14.44 -12.71 6.24
N ALA A 163 13.76 -13.76 5.76
CA ALA A 163 12.59 -14.32 6.41
C ALA A 163 12.86 -14.82 7.83
N LEU A 164 14.04 -15.37 8.08
CA LEU A 164 14.45 -15.92 9.37
C LEU A 164 15.17 -14.91 10.26
N LEU A 165 15.54 -13.73 9.74
CA LEU A 165 16.17 -12.64 10.48
C LEU A 165 15.50 -12.32 11.84
N PRO A 166 14.16 -12.36 11.98
CA PRO A 166 13.45 -12.28 13.26
C PRO A 166 13.95 -13.22 14.35
N PHE A 167 14.26 -14.46 13.99
CA PHE A 167 14.74 -15.46 14.95
C PHE A 167 16.21 -15.25 15.32
N TYR A 168 17.00 -14.70 14.39
CA TYR A 168 18.37 -14.27 14.66
C TYR A 168 18.46 -12.98 15.50
N GLY A 169 17.33 -12.30 15.74
CA GLY A 169 17.25 -10.93 16.26
C GLY A 169 18.02 -10.62 17.55
N SER A 170 18.28 -11.60 18.42
CA SER A 170 19.13 -11.37 19.60
C SER A 170 20.61 -11.16 19.29
N GLY A 171 21.07 -11.57 18.11
CA GLY A 171 22.41 -11.28 17.60
C GLY A 171 22.53 -9.90 16.98
N LEU A 172 21.43 -9.31 16.49
CA LEU A 172 21.48 -8.02 15.78
C LEU A 172 21.90 -6.85 16.70
N SER A 173 21.52 -6.87 17.98
CA SER A 173 22.01 -5.89 18.96
C SER A 173 23.53 -5.97 19.22
N ARG A 174 24.19 -7.06 18.79
CA ARG A 174 25.65 -7.25 18.89
C ARG A 174 26.37 -6.94 17.58
N THR A 175 25.64 -6.62 16.51
CA THR A 175 26.21 -6.24 15.21
C THR A 175 26.21 -4.72 15.04
N ASP A 176 27.18 -4.18 14.31
CA ASP A 176 27.30 -2.74 14.03
C ASP A 176 26.16 -2.19 13.15
N ILE A 177 25.27 -3.06 12.64
CA ILE A 177 24.10 -2.72 11.82
C ILE A 177 23.17 -1.73 12.54
N LEU A 178 23.05 -1.83 13.87
CA LEU A 178 22.23 -0.95 14.70
C LEU A 178 23.04 0.19 15.35
N SER A 179 24.24 0.50 14.84
CA SER A 179 25.02 1.65 15.28
C SER A 179 24.26 2.97 15.03
N SER A 180 24.57 4.00 15.82
CA SER A 180 23.90 5.31 15.68
C SER A 180 24.09 5.95 14.30
N GLU A 181 25.23 5.69 13.65
CA GLU A 181 25.55 6.18 12.31
C GLU A 181 24.70 5.48 11.24
N ASN A 182 24.56 4.16 11.33
CA ASN A 182 23.71 3.40 10.42
C ASN A 182 22.23 3.77 10.59
N ILE A 183 21.74 3.96 11.83
CA ILE A 183 20.36 4.40 12.09
C ILE A 183 20.01 5.69 11.34
N ASP A 184 20.91 6.67 11.27
CA ASP A 184 20.63 7.92 10.54
C ASP A 184 20.51 7.72 9.02
N ALA A 185 21.31 6.82 8.44
CA ALA A 185 21.18 6.46 7.03
C ALA A 185 19.83 5.78 6.76
N LEU A 186 19.44 4.83 7.62
CA LEU A 186 18.17 4.11 7.52
C LEU A 186 16.97 5.05 7.69
N LEU A 187 17.07 6.04 8.59
CA LEU A 187 16.04 7.07 8.78
C LEU A 187 15.88 7.94 7.53
N ARG A 188 16.97 8.45 6.96
CA ARG A 188 16.92 9.26 5.72
C ARG A 188 16.28 8.49 4.58
N GLN A 189 16.60 7.21 4.48
CA GLN A 189 16.01 6.32 3.50
C GLN A 189 14.51 6.15 3.74
N ARG A 190 14.10 5.81 4.96
CA ARG A 190 12.69 5.62 5.31
C ARG A 190 11.85 6.88 5.02
N VAL A 191 12.38 8.05 5.35
CA VAL A 191 11.70 9.32 5.07
C VAL A 191 11.62 9.59 3.57
N ARG A 192 12.64 9.22 2.80
CA ARG A 192 12.64 9.32 1.33
C ARG A 192 11.61 8.38 0.68
N GLU A 193 11.40 7.17 1.19
CA GLU A 193 10.34 6.27 0.69
C GLU A 193 8.94 6.87 0.90
N GLU A 194 8.70 7.45 2.07
CA GLU A 194 7.39 8.00 2.40
C GLU A 194 7.11 9.32 1.68
N MET A 195 8.15 10.16 1.50
CA MET A 195 8.00 11.51 0.95
C MET A 195 8.40 11.66 -0.51
N GLY A 196 9.06 10.64 -1.09
CA GLY A 196 9.78 10.78 -2.35
C GLY A 196 11.04 11.63 -2.24
N THR A 197 11.78 11.69 -3.34
CA THR A 197 12.91 12.60 -3.54
C THR A 197 12.43 14.04 -3.75
N ARG A 198 13.35 15.00 -3.65
CA ARG A 198 13.07 16.41 -3.95
C ARG A 198 12.46 16.58 -5.35
N ASN A 199 12.93 15.80 -6.33
CA ASN A 199 12.43 15.86 -7.71
C ASN A 199 11.03 15.27 -7.83
N GLU A 200 10.78 14.09 -7.26
CA GLU A 200 9.45 13.46 -7.26
C GLU A 200 8.40 14.35 -6.58
N PHE A 201 8.77 14.99 -5.46
CA PHE A 201 7.92 15.97 -4.80
C PHE A 201 7.62 17.18 -5.70
N LEU A 202 8.63 17.70 -6.40
CA LEU A 202 8.44 18.81 -7.34
C LEU A 202 7.59 18.39 -8.54
N ASP A 203 7.73 17.18 -9.05
CA ASP A 203 6.94 16.67 -10.18
C ASP A 203 5.45 16.57 -9.84
N GLU A 204 5.10 16.35 -8.57
CA GLU A 204 3.70 16.40 -8.12
C GLU A 204 3.14 17.84 -8.07
N VAL A 205 3.99 18.82 -7.74
CA VAL A 205 3.58 20.21 -7.54
C VAL A 205 3.63 21.03 -8.82
N ARG A 206 4.58 20.76 -9.72
CA ARG A 206 4.80 21.50 -10.97
C ARG A 206 3.54 21.64 -11.84
N PRO A 207 2.75 20.59 -12.10
CA PRO A 207 1.52 20.73 -12.88
C PRO A 207 0.54 21.72 -12.25
N LYS A 208 0.45 21.73 -10.92
CA LYS A 208 -0.42 22.64 -10.16
C LYS A 208 0.06 24.09 -10.25
N ILE A 209 1.37 24.32 -10.36
CA ILE A 209 1.95 25.65 -10.65
C ILE A 209 1.61 26.06 -12.09
N GLY A 210 1.75 25.14 -13.06
CA GLY A 210 1.38 25.39 -14.45
C GLY A 210 -0.08 25.80 -14.62
N ASP A 211 -1.00 25.17 -13.87
CA ASP A 211 -2.41 25.57 -13.86
C ASP A 211 -2.61 27.01 -13.35
N LEU A 212 -1.80 27.45 -12.39
CA LEU A 212 -1.84 28.80 -11.85
C LEU A 212 -1.23 29.82 -12.83
N GLU A 213 -0.13 29.48 -13.49
CA GLU A 213 0.47 30.29 -14.55
C GLU A 213 -0.51 30.48 -15.71
N ASN A 214 -1.22 29.42 -16.11
CA ASN A 214 -2.28 29.49 -17.12
C ASN A 214 -3.43 30.41 -16.67
N ALA A 215 -3.87 30.29 -15.41
CA ALA A 215 -4.91 31.16 -14.86
C ALA A 215 -4.48 32.64 -14.84
N TYR A 216 -3.19 32.92 -14.61
CA TYR A 216 -2.66 34.28 -14.67
C TYR A 216 -2.58 34.81 -16.09
N ASN A 217 -2.10 34.03 -17.06
CA ASN A 217 -2.05 34.47 -18.46
C ASN A 217 -3.45 34.86 -18.96
N GLU A 218 -4.45 34.03 -18.67
CA GLU A 218 -5.84 34.35 -19.02
C GLU A 218 -6.39 35.58 -18.29
N TYR A 219 -5.99 35.78 -17.02
CA TYR A 219 -6.31 36.97 -16.25
C TYR A 219 -5.64 38.22 -16.82
N ALA A 220 -4.36 38.14 -17.20
CA ALA A 220 -3.57 39.22 -17.76
C ALA A 220 -4.18 39.67 -19.10
N ASP A 221 -4.54 38.72 -19.96
CA ASP A 221 -5.25 38.99 -21.21
C ASP A 221 -6.61 39.66 -20.96
N ALA A 222 -7.36 39.21 -19.94
CA ALA A 222 -8.64 39.83 -19.58
C ALA A 222 -8.46 41.25 -19.03
N SER A 223 -7.39 41.48 -18.27
CA SER A 223 -7.02 42.78 -17.72
C SER A 223 -6.58 43.74 -18.83
N GLU A 224 -5.82 43.27 -19.81
CA GLU A 224 -5.43 44.08 -20.97
C GLU A 224 -6.68 44.51 -21.76
N ARG A 225 -7.57 43.56 -22.10
CA ARG A 225 -8.85 43.86 -22.76
C ARG A 225 -9.71 44.83 -21.97
N TYR A 226 -9.66 44.78 -20.63
CA TYR A 226 -10.37 45.73 -19.77
C TYR A 226 -9.83 47.15 -19.97
N TYR A 227 -8.51 47.36 -19.93
CA TYR A 227 -7.92 48.68 -20.15
C TYR A 227 -8.05 49.17 -21.59
N GLU A 228 -7.89 48.29 -22.58
CA GLU A 228 -8.16 48.61 -23.99
C GLU A 228 -9.60 49.09 -24.20
N SER A 229 -10.56 48.44 -23.53
CA SER A 229 -11.97 48.84 -23.61
C SER A 229 -12.21 50.22 -23.02
N LEU A 230 -11.39 50.67 -22.07
CA LEU A 230 -11.47 51.97 -21.42
C LEU A 230 -10.54 53.03 -22.05
N ALA A 231 -9.81 52.69 -23.13
CA ALA A 231 -8.91 53.63 -23.78
C ALA A 231 -9.66 54.88 -24.28
N PRO A 232 -9.01 56.06 -24.32
CA PRO A 232 -9.63 57.30 -24.78
C PRO A 232 -10.33 57.13 -26.14
N GLY A 233 -11.59 57.56 -26.22
CA GLY A 233 -12.41 57.47 -27.44
C GLY A 233 -13.09 56.10 -27.68
N MET A 234 -12.78 55.05 -26.91
CA MET A 234 -13.39 53.74 -27.11
C MET A 234 -14.87 53.71 -26.73
N ALA A 235 -15.26 54.40 -25.66
CA ALA A 235 -16.67 54.53 -25.29
C ALA A 235 -17.48 55.20 -26.42
N ASP A 236 -16.90 56.17 -27.13
CA ASP A 236 -17.52 56.87 -28.26
C ASP A 236 -17.69 55.95 -29.46
N LYS A 237 -16.62 55.23 -29.81
CA LYS A 237 -16.61 54.25 -30.89
C LYS A 237 -17.65 53.14 -30.64
N ARG A 238 -17.66 52.55 -29.44
CA ARG A 238 -18.61 51.50 -29.05
C ARG A 238 -20.04 52.01 -29.00
N ALA A 239 -20.27 53.23 -28.51
CA ALA A 239 -21.60 53.84 -28.55
C ALA A 239 -22.12 53.99 -29.98
N GLN A 240 -21.25 54.35 -30.93
CA GLN A 240 -21.59 54.46 -32.33
C GLN A 240 -21.90 53.09 -32.96
N GLU A 241 -21.06 52.09 -32.74
CA GLU A 241 -21.30 50.71 -33.20
C GLU A 241 -22.63 50.16 -32.66
N LYS A 242 -22.94 50.43 -31.38
CA LYS A 242 -24.19 49.99 -30.74
C LYS A 242 -25.42 50.72 -31.27
N TRP A 243 -25.28 52.01 -31.62
CA TRP A 243 -26.32 52.76 -32.31
C TRP A 243 -26.63 52.16 -33.69
N GLU A 244 -25.59 51.85 -34.46
CA GLU A 244 -25.75 51.25 -35.78
C GLU A 244 -26.34 49.83 -35.70
N GLU A 245 -25.94 49.04 -34.69
CA GLU A 245 -26.57 47.74 -34.39
C GLU A 245 -28.06 47.90 -34.11
N TYR A 246 -28.44 48.87 -33.28
CA TYR A 246 -29.85 49.20 -33.01
C TYR A 246 -30.60 49.55 -34.31
N VAL A 247 -30.03 50.43 -35.14
CA VAL A 247 -30.66 50.85 -36.41
C VAL A 247 -30.86 49.65 -37.34
N ARG A 248 -29.81 48.84 -37.54
CA ARG A 248 -29.88 47.63 -38.39
C ARG A 248 -30.92 46.65 -37.88
N ARG A 249 -30.97 46.41 -36.56
CA ARG A 249 -31.92 45.48 -35.95
C ARG A 249 -33.36 45.99 -36.04
N LEU A 250 -33.57 47.29 -35.86
CA LEU A 250 -34.88 47.91 -36.03
C LEU A 250 -35.38 47.76 -37.48
N GLU A 251 -34.50 48.01 -38.44
CA GLU A 251 -34.82 47.92 -39.87
C GLU A 251 -35.09 46.47 -40.30
N SER A 252 -34.31 45.50 -39.83
CA SER A 252 -34.52 44.08 -40.16
C SER A 252 -35.80 43.51 -39.53
N GLU A 253 -36.12 43.88 -38.29
CA GLU A 253 -37.28 43.33 -37.58
C GLU A 253 -38.61 43.99 -37.98
N THR A 254 -38.57 45.26 -38.40
CA THR A 254 -39.81 46.04 -38.60
C THR A 254 -39.91 46.72 -39.96
N GLY A 255 -38.84 46.71 -40.77
CA GLY A 255 -38.74 47.47 -42.02
C GLY A 255 -38.68 48.99 -41.81
N ARG A 256 -38.39 49.47 -40.60
CA ARG A 256 -38.46 50.90 -40.25
C ARG A 256 -37.12 51.46 -39.82
N LYS A 257 -36.93 52.74 -40.13
CA LYS A 257 -35.81 53.56 -39.63
C LYS A 257 -36.20 54.31 -38.36
N PRO A 258 -35.23 54.75 -37.54
CA PRO A 258 -35.48 55.43 -36.26
C PRO A 258 -36.44 56.63 -36.34
N ASN A 259 -36.40 57.39 -37.45
CA ASN A 259 -37.24 58.55 -37.70
C ASN A 259 -38.68 58.21 -38.13
N ASN A 260 -38.95 56.94 -38.47
CA ASN A 260 -40.23 56.47 -39.02
C ASN A 260 -40.95 55.49 -38.08
N VAL A 261 -40.59 55.47 -36.78
CA VAL A 261 -41.24 54.65 -35.77
C VAL A 261 -42.55 55.32 -35.32
N PRO A 262 -43.73 54.67 -35.43
CA PRO A 262 -44.99 55.23 -34.95
C PRO A 262 -45.00 55.35 -33.43
N ARG A 263 -45.65 56.40 -32.89
CA ARG A 263 -45.77 56.67 -31.44
C ARG A 263 -46.18 55.45 -30.61
N ARG A 264 -47.15 54.67 -31.09
CA ARG A 264 -47.64 53.45 -30.43
C ARG A 264 -46.59 52.34 -30.27
N ALA A 265 -45.50 52.37 -31.04
CA ALA A 265 -44.42 51.39 -31.00
C ALA A 265 -43.16 51.90 -30.27
N GLU A 266 -43.10 53.18 -29.88
CA GLU A 266 -41.91 53.78 -29.25
C GLU A 266 -41.56 53.11 -27.92
N SER A 267 -42.56 52.70 -27.12
CA SER A 267 -42.33 51.99 -25.85
C SER A 267 -41.64 50.65 -26.06
N HIS A 268 -42.09 49.86 -27.02
CA HIS A 268 -41.52 48.56 -27.34
C HIS A 268 -40.09 48.66 -27.90
N VAL A 269 -39.83 49.67 -28.74
CA VAL A 269 -38.47 49.94 -29.24
C VAL A 269 -37.53 50.34 -28.09
N ARG A 270 -38.00 51.17 -27.16
CA ARG A 270 -37.24 51.54 -25.96
C ARG A 270 -36.90 50.33 -25.10
N GLU A 271 -37.87 49.47 -24.81
CA GLU A 271 -37.66 48.24 -24.04
C GLU A 271 -36.61 47.35 -24.71
N LYS A 272 -36.67 47.21 -26.04
CA LYS A 272 -35.65 46.49 -26.81
C LYS A 272 -34.25 47.11 -26.71
N VAL A 273 -34.15 48.44 -26.72
CA VAL A 273 -32.87 49.17 -26.55
C VAL A 273 -32.34 49.01 -25.12
N GLN A 274 -33.20 49.09 -24.11
CA GLN A 274 -32.84 48.80 -22.73
C GLN A 274 -32.36 47.34 -22.57
N GLY A 275 -33.04 46.38 -23.24
CA GLY A 275 -32.62 44.99 -23.33
C GLY A 275 -31.31 44.75 -24.11
N MET A 276 -30.84 45.71 -24.91
CA MET A 276 -29.50 45.70 -25.52
C MET A 276 -28.40 46.19 -24.57
N GLY A 277 -28.73 46.50 -23.33
CA GLY A 277 -27.81 47.04 -22.34
C GLY A 277 -27.64 48.56 -22.41
N VAL A 278 -28.53 49.29 -23.09
CA VAL A 278 -28.47 50.75 -23.20
C VAL A 278 -29.60 51.39 -22.37
N PRO A 279 -29.31 51.92 -21.16
CA PRO A 279 -30.33 52.41 -20.23
C PRO A 279 -30.84 53.80 -20.61
N VAL A 280 -31.52 53.90 -21.76
CA VAL A 280 -32.20 55.12 -22.22
C VAL A 280 -33.37 55.48 -21.30
N SER A 281 -33.70 56.77 -21.19
CA SER A 281 -34.79 57.25 -20.33
C SER A 281 -36.17 56.80 -20.83
N ASN A 282 -37.17 56.84 -19.95
CA ASN A 282 -38.57 56.54 -20.29
C ASN A 282 -39.17 57.54 -21.30
N SER A 283 -38.58 58.72 -21.45
CA SER A 283 -38.98 59.75 -22.41
C SER A 283 -38.17 59.75 -23.70
N TRP A 284 -37.10 58.94 -23.80
CA TRP A 284 -36.25 58.82 -24.97
C TRP A 284 -37.04 58.53 -26.26
N LYS A 285 -36.60 59.07 -27.39
CA LYS A 285 -37.27 58.87 -28.68
C LYS A 285 -36.43 57.98 -29.58
N PRO A 286 -37.01 57.07 -30.40
CA PRO A 286 -36.26 56.17 -31.26
C PRO A 286 -35.20 56.84 -32.14
N TYR A 287 -35.43 58.09 -32.56
CA TYR A 287 -34.52 58.90 -33.38
C TYR A 287 -33.51 59.74 -32.57
N ASP A 288 -33.59 59.77 -31.24
CA ASP A 288 -32.69 60.55 -30.39
C ASP A 288 -31.34 59.84 -30.20
N ARG A 289 -30.46 60.02 -31.20
CA ARG A 289 -29.11 59.45 -31.19
C ARG A 289 -28.25 59.98 -30.03
N ASN A 290 -28.35 61.27 -29.70
CA ASN A 290 -27.50 61.87 -28.66
C ASN A 290 -27.88 61.37 -27.27
N GLY A 291 -29.18 61.22 -26.99
CA GLY A 291 -29.68 60.61 -25.75
C GLY A 291 -29.28 59.15 -25.62
N PHE A 292 -29.29 58.39 -26.73
CA PHE A 292 -28.81 57.00 -26.77
C PHE A 292 -27.31 56.92 -26.43
N ILE A 293 -26.48 57.69 -27.14
CA ILE A 293 -25.02 57.68 -26.95
C ILE A 293 -24.67 58.08 -25.51
N SER A 294 -25.32 59.13 -24.98
CA SER A 294 -25.10 59.57 -23.60
C SER A 294 -25.52 58.51 -22.57
N ALA A 295 -26.64 57.81 -22.81
CA ALA A 295 -27.09 56.72 -21.95
C ALA A 295 -26.15 55.52 -21.96
N PHE A 296 -25.63 55.15 -23.13
CA PHE A 296 -24.63 54.09 -23.27
C PHE A 296 -23.36 54.40 -22.48
N LYS A 297 -22.77 55.58 -22.71
CA LYS A 297 -21.52 55.99 -22.07
C LYS A 297 -21.61 56.01 -20.54
N ARG A 298 -22.74 56.46 -19.98
CA ARG A 298 -22.95 56.47 -18.52
C ARG A 298 -22.84 55.09 -17.87
N ASN A 299 -23.07 54.01 -18.61
CA ASN A 299 -23.02 52.64 -18.10
C ASN A 299 -21.86 51.83 -18.68
N TYR A 300 -21.07 52.40 -19.59
CA TYR A 300 -20.07 51.66 -20.35
C TYR A 300 -19.00 51.06 -19.44
N ASP A 301 -18.43 51.86 -18.53
CA ASP A 301 -17.39 51.40 -17.59
C ASP A 301 -17.88 50.26 -16.69
N SER A 302 -19.12 50.34 -16.22
CA SER A 302 -19.77 49.29 -15.41
C SER A 302 -19.94 48.00 -16.22
N VAL A 303 -20.36 48.08 -17.47
CA VAL A 303 -20.49 46.92 -18.37
C VAL A 303 -19.13 46.27 -18.62
N VAL A 304 -18.10 47.08 -18.87
CA VAL A 304 -16.72 46.60 -19.07
C VAL A 304 -16.19 45.93 -17.80
N LYS A 305 -16.39 46.54 -16.63
CA LYS A 305 -16.01 45.97 -15.33
C LYS A 305 -16.74 44.65 -15.02
N ASN A 306 -18.06 44.61 -15.19
CA ASN A 306 -18.85 43.41 -14.92
C ASN A 306 -18.44 42.24 -15.82
N ARG A 307 -18.04 42.52 -17.08
CA ARG A 307 -17.49 41.50 -17.98
C ARG A 307 -16.18 40.95 -17.44
N PHE A 308 -15.24 41.82 -17.10
CA PHE A 308 -13.96 41.42 -16.51
C PHE A 308 -14.15 40.61 -15.23
N ASP A 309 -14.95 41.11 -14.28
CA ASP A 309 -15.23 40.42 -13.02
C ASP A 309 -15.86 39.03 -13.25
N SER A 310 -16.71 38.88 -14.26
CA SER A 310 -17.33 37.60 -14.63
C SER A 310 -16.38 36.63 -15.33
N GLU A 311 -15.42 37.12 -16.11
CA GLU A 311 -14.36 36.30 -16.71
C GLU A 311 -13.42 35.78 -15.62
N VAL A 312 -12.93 36.65 -14.74
CA VAL A 312 -11.98 36.29 -13.69
C VAL A 312 -12.61 35.37 -12.64
N ARG A 313 -13.85 35.65 -12.22
CA ARG A 313 -14.56 34.80 -11.25
C ARG A 313 -14.75 33.37 -11.74
N ARG A 314 -14.92 33.15 -13.04
CA ARG A 314 -15.00 31.79 -13.63
C ARG A 314 -13.68 31.03 -13.53
N ARG A 315 -12.54 31.73 -13.49
CA ARG A 315 -11.20 31.12 -13.42
C ARG A 315 -10.79 30.87 -11.98
N VAL A 316 -10.76 31.90 -11.14
CA VAL A 316 -10.22 31.81 -9.77
C VAL A 316 -11.28 31.75 -8.68
N GLY A 317 -12.57 31.70 -9.05
CA GLY A 317 -13.67 31.53 -8.10
C GLY A 317 -14.03 32.76 -7.27
N GLY A 318 -13.37 33.90 -7.50
CA GLY A 318 -13.58 35.14 -6.74
C GLY A 318 -13.30 36.41 -7.55
N SER A 319 -13.46 37.56 -6.89
CA SER A 319 -13.16 38.86 -7.48
C SER A 319 -11.67 39.17 -7.34
N VAL A 320 -11.06 39.69 -8.41
CA VAL A 320 -9.68 40.15 -8.44
C VAL A 320 -9.65 41.45 -9.24
N ASN A 321 -8.85 42.44 -8.82
CA ASN A 321 -8.74 43.71 -9.54
C ASN A 321 -7.97 43.53 -10.85
N PRO A 322 -8.23 44.34 -11.91
CA PRO A 322 -7.38 44.35 -13.11
C PRO A 322 -6.02 45.00 -12.81
N GLY A 323 -5.02 44.67 -13.62
CA GLY A 323 -3.72 45.32 -13.66
C GLY A 323 -2.69 44.78 -12.67
N LEU A 324 -2.94 43.63 -12.03
CA LEU A 324 -2.01 43.03 -11.09
C LEU A 324 -0.85 42.37 -11.83
N SER A 325 0.36 42.61 -11.33
CA SER A 325 1.52 41.79 -11.65
C SER A 325 1.32 40.36 -11.13
N TRP A 326 2.14 39.43 -11.61
CA TRP A 326 2.13 38.04 -11.14
C TRP A 326 2.25 37.95 -9.61
N ASP A 327 3.19 38.69 -9.02
CA ASP A 327 3.45 38.67 -7.57
C ASP A 327 2.28 39.21 -6.74
N GLU A 328 1.50 40.14 -7.29
CA GLU A 328 0.28 40.67 -6.66
C GLU A 328 -0.88 39.70 -6.84
N PHE A 329 -1.04 39.13 -8.05
CA PHE A 329 -2.10 38.19 -8.38
C PHE A 329 -2.09 36.96 -7.47
N ILE A 330 -0.92 36.36 -7.24
CA ILE A 330 -0.81 35.15 -6.41
C ILE A 330 -1.11 35.40 -4.91
N ARG A 331 -1.13 36.67 -4.48
CA ARG A 331 -1.46 37.08 -3.10
C ARG A 331 -2.94 37.40 -2.91
N GLU A 332 -3.72 37.46 -3.98
CA GLU A 332 -5.13 37.77 -3.91
C GLU A 332 -5.91 36.68 -3.16
N PRO A 333 -6.81 37.03 -2.22
CA PRO A 333 -7.54 36.05 -1.42
C PRO A 333 -8.31 35.01 -2.25
N ALA A 334 -8.86 35.42 -3.40
CA ALA A 334 -9.54 34.53 -4.33
C ALA A 334 -8.59 33.48 -4.93
N VAL A 335 -7.39 33.90 -5.34
CA VAL A 335 -6.37 33.04 -5.93
C VAL A 335 -5.80 32.07 -4.89
N VAL A 336 -5.54 32.55 -3.67
CA VAL A 336 -5.10 31.69 -2.56
C VAL A 336 -6.17 30.64 -2.23
N SER A 337 -7.45 31.03 -2.20
CA SER A 337 -8.56 30.09 -1.98
C SER A 337 -8.68 29.06 -3.09
N TYR A 338 -8.56 29.50 -4.36
CA TYR A 338 -8.51 28.64 -5.54
C TYR A 338 -7.41 27.57 -5.42
N MET A 339 -6.21 27.95 -5.00
CA MET A 339 -5.09 27.01 -4.84
C MET A 339 -5.30 26.05 -3.66
N ARG A 340 -5.79 26.52 -2.52
CA ARG A 340 -6.07 25.67 -1.35
C ARG A 340 -7.12 24.60 -1.62
N SER A 341 -8.11 24.88 -2.48
CA SER A 341 -9.13 23.89 -2.85
C SER A 341 -8.61 22.76 -3.77
N ARG A 342 -7.41 22.93 -4.36
CA ARG A 342 -6.81 21.97 -5.31
C ARG A 342 -5.56 21.28 -4.79
N SER A 343 -5.03 21.68 -3.64
CA SER A 343 -3.82 21.09 -3.08
C SER A 343 -3.90 21.02 -1.56
N ASP A 344 -3.99 19.80 -1.03
CA ASP A 344 -3.95 19.55 0.41
C ASP A 344 -2.64 20.03 1.05
N ILE A 345 -1.53 19.97 0.31
CA ILE A 345 -0.23 20.49 0.75
C ILE A 345 -0.31 22.01 0.96
N ILE A 346 -0.88 22.75 0.00
CA ILE A 346 -1.04 24.22 0.11
C ILE A 346 -2.06 24.57 1.21
N LYS A 347 -3.11 23.76 1.36
CA LYS A 347 -4.10 23.91 2.42
C LYS A 347 -3.48 23.74 3.81
N GLN A 348 -2.58 22.77 3.97
CA GLN A 348 -1.93 22.47 5.25
C GLN A 348 -0.80 23.44 5.61
N TYR A 349 0.02 23.82 4.63
CA TYR A 349 1.27 24.55 4.88
C TYR A 349 1.28 25.99 4.34
N GLY A 350 0.17 26.45 3.76
CA GLY A 350 0.06 27.78 3.15
C GLY A 350 0.55 27.79 1.70
N PHE A 351 0.46 28.96 1.07
CA PHE A 351 1.00 29.21 -0.28
C PHE A 351 2.42 29.78 -0.15
N PRO A 352 3.36 29.48 -1.06
CA PRO A 352 4.72 29.92 -0.84
C PRO A 352 4.91 31.36 -1.24
N ASP A 353 5.74 32.08 -0.48
CA ASP A 353 6.03 33.49 -0.75
C ASP A 353 6.71 33.68 -2.12
N LYS A 354 7.37 32.62 -2.61
CA LYS A 354 8.00 32.56 -3.93
C LYS A 354 7.70 31.22 -4.60
N LEU A 355 7.16 31.26 -5.81
CA LEU A 355 6.91 30.10 -6.66
C LEU A 355 8.19 29.62 -7.37
N THR A 356 9.21 29.28 -6.59
CA THR A 356 10.45 28.66 -7.09
C THR A 356 10.57 27.24 -6.57
N ASN A 357 11.23 26.35 -7.32
CA ASN A 357 11.47 24.98 -6.88
C ASN A 357 12.11 24.94 -5.48
N GLU A 358 13.13 25.78 -5.23
CA GLU A 358 13.77 25.88 -3.91
C GLU A 358 12.85 26.47 -2.84
N GLY A 359 12.03 27.47 -3.17
CA GLY A 359 11.03 28.02 -2.24
C GLY A 359 10.01 26.96 -1.78
N PHE A 360 9.49 26.15 -2.71
CA PHE A 360 8.62 25.03 -2.38
C PHE A 360 9.34 23.98 -1.52
N LEU A 361 10.56 23.62 -1.87
CA LEU A 361 11.30 22.62 -1.11
C LEU A 361 11.61 23.11 0.31
N GLN A 362 11.99 24.37 0.50
CA GLN A 362 12.28 24.94 1.82
C GLN A 362 11.04 25.13 2.69
N GLN A 363 9.90 25.51 2.10
CA GLN A 363 8.68 25.77 2.87
C GLN A 363 7.88 24.51 3.16
N TYR A 364 7.93 23.50 2.28
CA TYR A 364 7.11 22.29 2.40
C TYR A 364 7.94 21.04 2.64
N TYR A 365 8.87 20.72 1.74
CA TYR A 365 9.57 19.44 1.77
C TYR A 365 10.50 19.31 2.98
N GLU A 366 11.39 20.28 3.21
CA GLU A 366 12.38 20.20 4.29
C GLU A 366 11.76 20.21 5.70
N PRO A 367 10.72 21.03 6.03
CA PRO A 367 10.09 20.98 7.33
C PRO A 367 9.38 19.66 7.62
N VAL A 368 8.69 19.10 6.62
CA VAL A 368 8.02 17.81 6.75
C VAL A 368 9.04 16.68 6.89
N LYS A 369 10.08 16.69 6.07
CA LYS A 369 11.20 15.75 6.15
C LYS A 369 11.88 15.80 7.50
N ARG A 370 12.20 16.99 8.02
CA ARG A 370 12.77 17.15 9.36
C ARG A 370 11.84 16.60 10.44
N LYS A 371 10.55 16.93 10.39
CA LYS A 371 9.56 16.40 11.34
C LYS A 371 9.51 14.88 11.31
N LYS A 372 9.50 14.27 10.12
CA LYS A 372 9.51 12.81 9.94
C LYS A 372 10.82 12.17 10.43
N MET A 373 11.96 12.80 10.14
CA MET A 373 13.27 12.39 10.65
C MET A 373 13.31 12.40 12.19
N GLU A 374 12.76 13.45 12.81
CA GLU A 374 12.66 13.57 14.27
C GLU A 374 11.71 12.52 14.86
N GLU A 375 10.54 12.30 14.24
CA GLU A 375 9.54 11.33 14.67
C GLU A 375 10.10 9.90 14.65
N TYR A 376 10.60 9.45 13.49
CA TYR A 376 11.20 8.13 13.36
C TYR A 376 12.50 7.99 14.16
N GLY A 377 13.33 9.03 14.20
CA GLY A 377 14.56 9.03 15.00
C GLY A 377 14.28 8.91 16.50
N SER A 378 13.23 9.57 16.99
CA SER A 378 12.80 9.47 18.38
C SER A 378 12.23 8.09 18.72
N LEU A 379 11.60 7.41 17.75
CA LEU A 379 11.13 6.03 17.90
C LEU A 379 12.31 5.04 17.97
N LEU A 380 13.25 5.11 17.01
CA LEU A 380 14.37 4.17 16.93
C LEU A 380 15.36 4.31 18.08
N ARG A 381 15.58 5.54 18.58
CA ARG A 381 16.50 5.80 19.69
C ARG A 381 15.86 5.67 21.06
N ALA A 382 14.55 5.39 21.12
CA ALA A 382 13.85 5.28 22.39
C ALA A 382 14.41 4.15 23.28
N GLU A 383 14.39 4.38 24.58
CA GLU A 383 14.65 3.33 25.57
C GLU A 383 13.51 2.31 25.57
N ALA A 384 13.82 1.07 25.95
CA ALA A 384 12.87 -0.03 25.97
C ALA A 384 11.63 0.30 26.81
N GLU A 385 11.77 1.05 27.91
CA GLU A 385 10.64 1.43 28.77
C GLU A 385 9.52 2.15 27.99
N PHE A 386 9.85 2.96 26.97
CA PHE A 386 8.84 3.67 26.18
C PHE A 386 7.98 2.75 25.30
N PHE A 387 8.35 1.48 25.16
CA PHE A 387 7.59 0.44 24.46
C PHE A 387 6.72 -0.42 25.40
N ALA A 388 6.78 -0.15 26.71
CA ALA A 388 5.93 -0.82 27.71
C ALA A 388 4.46 -0.42 27.56
N ASP A 389 3.57 -1.24 28.12
CA ASP A 389 2.12 -1.00 28.01
C ASP A 389 1.72 0.39 28.55
N GLY A 390 0.93 1.12 27.78
CA GLY A 390 0.47 2.48 28.13
C GLY A 390 1.50 3.60 27.88
N LYS A 391 2.70 3.29 27.38
CA LYS A 391 3.74 4.28 27.06
C LYS A 391 3.68 4.73 25.60
N LYS A 392 4.47 5.77 25.27
CA LYS A 392 4.42 6.50 23.99
C LYS A 392 4.51 5.61 22.75
N TYR A 393 5.36 4.58 22.75
CA TYR A 393 5.64 3.72 21.59
C TYR A 393 5.09 2.29 21.75
N ALA A 394 4.17 2.08 22.69
CA ALA A 394 3.62 0.75 22.97
C ALA A 394 2.93 0.11 21.75
N GLN A 395 2.18 0.92 21.00
CA GLN A 395 1.43 0.43 19.84
C GLN A 395 2.35 0.16 18.65
N GLU A 396 3.32 1.04 18.40
CA GLU A 396 4.33 0.95 17.36
C GLU A 396 5.18 -0.31 17.57
N GLY A 397 5.62 -0.54 18.81
CA GLY A 397 6.35 -1.74 19.20
C GLY A 397 5.54 -3.03 18.99
N ARG A 398 4.25 -3.04 19.37
CA ARG A 398 3.36 -4.19 19.14
C ARG A 398 3.12 -4.46 17.66
N LYS A 399 2.88 -3.42 16.86
CA LYS A 399 2.70 -3.52 15.41
C LYS A 399 3.96 -4.05 14.72
N ALA A 400 5.12 -3.54 15.12
CA ALA A 400 6.39 -4.03 14.61
C ALA A 400 6.63 -5.50 15.00
N LEU A 401 6.37 -5.86 16.27
CA LEU A 401 6.49 -7.24 16.74
C LEU A 401 5.54 -8.19 16.00
N TYR A 402 4.29 -7.78 15.78
CA TYR A 402 3.33 -8.53 14.97
C TYR A 402 3.89 -8.81 13.57
N ALA A 403 4.34 -7.77 12.87
CA ALA A 403 4.88 -7.89 11.51
C ALA A 403 6.12 -8.78 11.43
N VAL A 404 6.95 -8.79 12.47
CA VAL A 404 8.20 -9.56 12.55
C VAL A 404 7.95 -11.02 12.94
N VAL A 405 6.93 -11.32 13.76
CA VAL A 405 6.67 -12.67 14.31
C VAL A 405 5.70 -13.48 13.45
N VAL A 406 4.74 -12.84 12.79
CA VAL A 406 3.70 -13.53 12.01
C VAL A 406 4.27 -14.36 10.86
N PRO A 407 5.08 -13.82 9.94
CA PRO A 407 5.57 -14.60 8.80
C PRO A 407 6.40 -15.82 9.21
N PRO A 408 7.36 -15.70 10.14
CA PRO A 408 8.14 -16.87 10.55
C PRO A 408 7.32 -17.93 11.30
N LEU A 409 6.28 -17.54 12.05
CA LEU A 409 5.32 -18.50 12.62
C LEU A 409 4.48 -19.20 11.54
N ALA A 410 4.03 -18.46 10.53
CA ALA A 410 3.32 -19.05 9.39
C ALA A 410 4.21 -20.07 8.66
N LEU A 411 5.49 -19.74 8.45
CA LEU A 411 6.47 -20.66 7.88
C LEU A 411 6.67 -21.91 8.76
N PHE A 412 6.82 -21.72 10.07
CA PHE A 412 6.97 -22.82 11.03
C PHE A 412 5.78 -23.79 10.98
N PHE A 413 4.54 -23.27 11.02
CA PHE A 413 3.35 -24.10 10.93
C PHE A 413 3.21 -24.80 9.58
N SER A 414 3.53 -24.10 8.49
CA SER A 414 3.52 -24.67 7.14
C SER A 414 4.49 -25.84 7.01
N VAL A 415 5.77 -25.63 7.38
CA VAL A 415 6.80 -26.68 7.30
C VAL A 415 6.48 -27.85 8.20
N THR A 416 6.02 -27.59 9.43
CA THR A 416 5.63 -28.64 10.39
C THR A 416 4.43 -29.44 9.88
N GLY A 417 3.41 -28.77 9.35
CA GLY A 417 2.23 -29.38 8.74
C GLY A 417 2.60 -30.24 7.54
N ALA A 418 3.40 -29.70 6.62
CA ALA A 418 3.90 -30.40 5.45
C ALA A 418 4.67 -31.68 5.84
N LEU A 419 5.62 -31.58 6.78
CA LEU A 419 6.42 -32.73 7.24
C LEU A 419 5.52 -33.82 7.83
N LEU A 420 4.62 -33.44 8.72
CA LEU A 420 3.66 -34.36 9.33
C LEU A 420 2.80 -35.07 8.28
N HIS A 421 2.35 -34.35 7.25
CA HIS A 421 1.55 -34.92 6.17
C HIS A 421 2.36 -35.76 5.18
N VAL A 422 3.63 -35.46 4.93
CA VAL A 422 4.55 -36.32 4.18
C VAL A 422 4.71 -37.66 4.90
N VAL A 423 5.00 -37.63 6.21
CA VAL A 423 5.14 -38.84 7.04
C VAL A 423 3.84 -39.66 7.01
N LYS A 424 2.70 -38.98 7.19
CA LYS A 424 1.39 -39.62 7.17
C LYS A 424 1.05 -40.24 5.81
N THR A 425 1.33 -39.54 4.72
CA THR A 425 1.09 -40.00 3.33
C THR A 425 1.93 -41.24 3.02
N ALA A 426 3.21 -41.23 3.37
CA ALA A 426 4.07 -42.40 3.22
C ALA A 426 3.58 -43.59 4.07
N ASN A 427 3.11 -43.36 5.31
CA ASN A 427 2.52 -44.42 6.12
C ASN A 427 1.22 -45.00 5.51
N PHE A 428 0.39 -44.17 4.87
CA PHE A 428 -0.77 -44.64 4.11
C PHE A 428 -0.36 -45.44 2.87
N ALA A 429 0.65 -45.00 2.14
CA ALA A 429 1.21 -45.76 1.02
C ALA A 429 1.73 -47.14 1.48
N PHE A 430 2.49 -47.19 2.58
CA PHE A 430 2.95 -48.45 3.18
C PHE A 430 1.80 -49.36 3.63
N ARG A 431 0.67 -48.80 4.08
CA ARG A 431 -0.55 -49.57 4.38
C ARG A 431 -1.19 -50.15 3.13
N LEU A 432 -1.22 -49.42 2.02
CA LEU A 432 -1.75 -49.89 0.74
C LEU A 432 -0.96 -51.09 0.21
N VAL A 433 0.38 -51.03 0.30
CA VAL A 433 1.26 -52.16 -0.09
C VAL A 433 1.46 -53.21 1.01
N ARG A 434 0.69 -53.13 2.11
CA ARG A 434 0.66 -54.11 3.22
C ARG A 434 2.00 -54.35 3.93
N ILE A 435 2.88 -53.35 4.00
CA ILE A 435 4.14 -53.46 4.75
C ILE A 435 3.85 -53.61 6.25
N HIS A 436 4.59 -54.52 6.89
CA HIS A 436 4.43 -54.85 8.30
C HIS A 436 4.72 -53.66 9.22
N THR A 437 3.97 -53.52 10.32
CA THR A 437 4.05 -52.36 11.22
C THR A 437 5.44 -52.11 11.79
N LEU A 438 6.16 -53.17 12.18
CA LEU A 438 7.52 -53.04 12.72
C LEU A 438 8.50 -52.49 11.68
N ILE A 439 8.39 -52.92 10.43
CA ILE A 439 9.23 -52.44 9.32
C ILE A 439 8.94 -50.95 9.08
N ARG A 440 7.66 -50.54 9.10
CA ARG A 440 7.30 -49.12 8.97
C ARG A 440 7.93 -48.27 10.07
N TRP A 441 7.87 -48.71 11.33
CA TRP A 441 8.49 -47.98 12.45
C TRP A 441 10.00 -47.95 12.34
N ALA A 442 10.65 -49.04 11.95
CA ALA A 442 12.09 -49.08 11.71
C ALA A 442 12.49 -48.08 10.61
N VAL A 443 11.76 -48.06 9.48
CA VAL A 443 11.98 -47.08 8.40
C VAL A 443 11.81 -45.65 8.94
N TRP A 444 10.78 -45.37 9.74
CA TRP A 444 10.58 -44.04 10.31
C TRP A 444 11.69 -43.61 11.26
N ILE A 445 12.15 -44.50 12.13
CA ILE A 445 13.27 -44.23 13.06
C ILE A 445 14.55 -43.99 12.26
N CYS A 446 14.83 -44.81 11.24
CA CYS A 446 15.99 -44.63 10.38
C CYS A 446 15.92 -43.33 9.56
N VAL A 447 14.76 -42.97 9.02
CA VAL A 447 14.58 -41.71 8.28
C VAL A 447 14.71 -40.52 9.21
N LEU A 448 14.06 -40.52 10.37
CA LEU A 448 14.14 -39.43 11.34
C LEU A 448 15.56 -39.26 11.88
N GLY A 449 16.20 -40.37 12.30
CA GLY A 449 17.58 -40.37 12.78
C GLY A 449 18.57 -39.97 11.69
N GLY A 450 18.38 -40.46 10.46
CA GLY A 450 19.17 -40.10 9.30
C GLY A 450 19.05 -38.63 8.94
N THR A 451 17.83 -38.06 8.92
CA THR A 451 17.60 -36.63 8.68
C THR A 451 18.21 -35.78 9.78
N LEU A 452 18.05 -36.14 11.06
CA LEU A 452 18.67 -35.40 12.18
C LEU A 452 20.21 -35.45 12.11
N ALA A 453 20.79 -36.62 11.80
CA ALA A 453 22.22 -36.75 11.59
C ALA A 453 22.69 -35.94 10.38
N PHE A 454 21.93 -35.95 9.28
CA PHE A 454 22.22 -35.21 8.06
C PHE A 454 22.19 -33.69 8.28
N VAL A 455 21.12 -33.17 8.90
CA VAL A 455 20.98 -31.73 9.25
C VAL A 455 22.12 -31.27 10.17
N ASN A 456 22.64 -32.15 11.03
CA ASN A 456 23.68 -31.79 11.99
C ASN A 456 25.12 -32.01 11.48
N THR A 457 25.30 -32.68 10.33
CA THR A 457 26.65 -33.05 9.82
C THR A 457 26.95 -32.52 8.43
N GLN A 458 25.93 -32.27 7.60
CA GLN A 458 26.11 -31.76 6.25
C GLN A 458 25.83 -30.26 6.24
N SER A 459 26.81 -29.50 5.77
CA SER A 459 26.65 -28.09 5.41
C SER A 459 26.77 -27.99 3.89
N LEU A 460 25.80 -27.32 3.27
CA LEU A 460 25.85 -26.92 1.87
C LEU A 460 26.06 -25.41 1.84
N PRO A 461 27.31 -24.94 2.07
CA PRO A 461 27.56 -23.52 2.20
C PRO A 461 27.21 -22.81 0.89
N ASN A 462 26.66 -21.62 1.06
CA ASN A 462 26.37 -20.66 0.01
C ASN A 462 26.84 -19.28 0.48
N LYS A 463 26.90 -18.32 -0.45
CA LYS A 463 27.36 -16.95 -0.17
C LYS A 463 26.68 -16.28 1.04
N VAL A 464 25.40 -16.57 1.28
CA VAL A 464 24.68 -16.00 2.43
C VAL A 464 25.21 -16.60 3.73
N THR A 465 25.30 -17.93 3.81
CA THR A 465 25.76 -18.63 5.01
C THR A 465 27.26 -18.49 5.31
N GLU A 466 28.05 -18.13 4.30
CA GLU A 466 29.49 -17.83 4.42
C GLU A 466 29.75 -16.37 4.82
N SER A 467 28.72 -15.50 4.80
CA SER A 467 28.89 -14.11 5.20
C SER A 467 29.18 -13.96 6.70
N GLU A 468 30.03 -12.99 7.05
CA GLU A 468 30.38 -12.69 8.44
C GLU A 468 29.13 -12.35 9.29
N LEU A 469 28.17 -11.66 8.68
CA LEU A 469 26.89 -11.36 9.30
C LEU A 469 26.15 -12.65 9.69
N PHE A 470 25.99 -13.57 8.74
CA PHE A 470 25.28 -14.82 8.99
C PHE A 470 25.95 -15.63 10.09
N GLU A 471 27.29 -15.77 10.05
CA GLU A 471 28.02 -16.49 11.09
C GLU A 471 27.84 -15.89 12.48
N THR A 472 27.87 -14.55 12.57
CA THR A 472 27.70 -13.84 13.85
C THR A 472 26.31 -14.07 14.43
N LEU A 473 25.29 -14.01 13.58
CA LEU A 473 23.91 -14.27 13.94
C LEU A 473 23.67 -15.74 14.33
N ASP A 474 24.24 -16.68 13.58
CA ASP A 474 24.14 -18.12 13.84
C ASP A 474 24.82 -18.50 15.17
N LYS A 475 26.02 -17.97 15.46
CA LYS A 475 26.70 -18.14 16.74
C LYS A 475 25.87 -17.61 17.92
N SER A 476 25.23 -16.45 17.75
CA SER A 476 24.33 -15.87 18.76
C SER A 476 23.10 -16.74 18.99
N LEU A 477 22.48 -17.21 17.90
CA LEU A 477 21.32 -18.11 17.94
C LEU A 477 21.67 -19.42 18.64
N ALA A 478 22.82 -20.03 18.32
CA ALA A 478 23.32 -21.25 18.94
C ALA A 478 23.58 -21.07 20.44
N SER A 479 24.11 -19.91 20.85
CA SER A 479 24.34 -19.61 22.26
C SER A 479 23.04 -19.44 23.05
N LYS A 480 21.98 -18.91 22.44
CA LYS A 480 20.72 -18.61 23.13
C LYS A 480 19.73 -19.78 23.12
N TYR A 481 19.61 -20.47 22.00
CA TYR A 481 18.60 -21.52 21.77
C TYR A 481 19.20 -22.91 21.51
N GLY A 482 20.53 -23.04 21.59
CA GLY A 482 21.25 -24.29 21.40
C GLY A 482 21.65 -24.58 19.94
N ARG A 483 22.69 -25.42 19.77
CA ARG A 483 23.25 -25.76 18.46
C ARG A 483 22.26 -26.41 17.51
N THR A 484 21.38 -27.29 18.01
CA THR A 484 20.39 -27.97 17.16
C THR A 484 19.45 -26.97 16.48
N THR A 485 19.01 -25.94 17.21
CA THR A 485 18.13 -24.89 16.69
C THR A 485 18.85 -24.07 15.63
N ALA A 486 20.11 -23.69 15.89
CA ALA A 486 20.94 -22.97 14.94
C ALA A 486 21.19 -23.78 13.67
N SER A 487 21.61 -25.05 13.79
CA SER A 487 21.79 -25.95 12.65
C SER A 487 20.52 -26.11 11.84
N ALA A 488 19.34 -26.20 12.48
CA ALA A 488 18.07 -26.29 11.76
C ALA A 488 17.74 -25.02 10.96
N MET A 489 18.02 -23.83 11.51
CA MET A 489 17.83 -22.55 10.83
C MET A 489 18.83 -22.37 9.69
N LYS A 490 20.11 -22.69 9.92
CA LYS A 490 21.15 -22.71 8.88
C LYS A 490 20.80 -23.65 7.75
N TRP A 491 20.41 -24.88 8.06
CA TRP A 491 19.95 -25.86 7.07
C TRP A 491 18.76 -25.34 6.25
N THR A 492 17.84 -24.63 6.90
CA THR A 492 16.71 -24.00 6.20
C THR A 492 17.19 -22.99 5.18
N VAL A 493 18.25 -22.23 5.43
CA VAL A 493 18.82 -21.30 4.44
C VAL A 493 19.58 -22.06 3.34
N GLU A 494 20.43 -23.03 3.71
CA GLU A 494 21.27 -23.80 2.78
C GLU A 494 20.50 -24.63 1.75
N PHE A 495 19.32 -25.15 2.11
CA PHE A 495 18.58 -26.09 1.26
C PHE A 495 17.54 -25.42 0.34
N GLN A 496 17.32 -24.12 0.49
CA GLN A 496 16.35 -23.38 -0.31
C GLN A 496 16.62 -23.33 -1.81
N PRO A 497 17.87 -23.29 -2.34
CA PRO A 497 18.07 -23.29 -3.78
C PRO A 497 17.60 -24.60 -4.42
N TYR A 498 17.47 -25.67 -3.64
CA TYR A 498 16.96 -26.94 -4.14
C TYR A 498 15.43 -27.01 -4.06
N PHE A 499 14.81 -26.53 -2.98
CA PHE A 499 13.36 -26.68 -2.79
C PHE A 499 12.57 -25.56 -3.48
N TYR A 500 13.03 -24.31 -3.38
CA TYR A 500 12.30 -23.15 -3.86
C TYR A 500 11.98 -23.20 -5.37
N PRO A 501 12.90 -23.53 -6.30
CA PRO A 501 12.57 -23.55 -7.73
C PRO A 501 11.47 -24.54 -8.09
N ARG A 502 11.43 -25.69 -7.39
CA ARG A 502 10.38 -26.70 -7.57
C ARG A 502 9.04 -26.20 -7.04
N ASN A 503 9.04 -25.60 -5.86
CA ASN A 503 7.86 -25.01 -5.26
C ASN A 503 7.30 -23.87 -6.12
N LYS A 504 8.17 -23.00 -6.65
CA LYS A 504 7.82 -21.91 -7.56
C LYS A 504 7.21 -22.41 -8.87
N ALA A 505 7.76 -23.49 -9.43
CA ALA A 505 7.20 -24.12 -10.63
C ALA A 505 5.77 -24.64 -10.37
N ILE A 506 5.50 -25.21 -9.19
CA ILE A 506 4.16 -25.66 -8.81
C ILE A 506 3.22 -24.45 -8.63
N GLU A 507 3.66 -23.43 -7.90
CA GLU A 507 2.88 -22.19 -7.69
C GLU A 507 2.46 -21.55 -9.01
N SER A 508 3.39 -21.40 -9.96
CA SER A 508 3.13 -20.79 -11.27
C SER A 508 2.06 -21.52 -12.08
N ARG A 509 1.84 -22.81 -11.83
CA ARG A 509 0.81 -23.62 -12.50
C ARG A 509 -0.54 -23.56 -11.78
N LEU A 510 -0.54 -23.35 -10.47
CA LEU A 510 -1.76 -23.33 -9.65
C LEU A 510 -2.39 -21.93 -9.58
N ASN A 511 -1.66 -20.86 -9.90
CA ASN A 511 -2.14 -19.47 -9.85
C ASN A 511 -2.79 -19.07 -8.51
N LEU A 512 -2.37 -19.68 -7.40
CA LEU A 512 -3.04 -19.57 -6.10
C LEU A 512 -3.05 -18.15 -5.50
N ILE A 513 -2.09 -17.29 -5.88
CA ILE A 513 -1.79 -16.03 -5.17
C ILE A 513 -1.76 -14.79 -6.10
N ARG A 514 -2.10 -14.94 -7.39
CA ARG A 514 -2.03 -13.83 -8.38
C ARG A 514 -3.23 -12.87 -8.42
N HIS A 515 -4.10 -12.86 -7.41
CA HIS A 515 -5.17 -11.87 -7.23
C HIS A 515 -5.23 -11.37 -5.79
#